data_AF-A0A0A0DU12-F1
#
_entry.id   AF-A0A0A0DU12-F1
#
_cell.length_a   1.000
_cell.length_b   1.000
_cell.length_c   1.000
_cell.angle_alpha   90.00
_cell.angle_beta   90.00
_cell.angle_gamma   90.00
#
_symmetry.space_group_name_H-M   'P 1'
#
loop_
_entity.id
_entity.type
_entity.pdbx_description
1 polymer ?
#
loop_
_entity_poly.entity_id
_entity_poly.type
_entity_poly.pdbx_seq_one_letter_code
_entity_poly.pdbx_strand_id
1 'polypeptide(L)'
;MFMAVGLAHASSVTIPAGAQYYGAPYYGTSINGVSTLSLSPDVLMTLDIIQTSVTSYGAAAASVMKDSDGFYTQVSVAAPITSVSLDTQSTDIVSVATAGGIVMTAPARKSVGSGGSLTVTDLNVDLANKQVYATLIGGNGVGTLNNIALWNVGSVTSSGLITGYDSHCGFYNDCLYVAPGMTLSGLRLTADGFNKVAQSLGLLSLGKSALTGITDFGTITMGAVPEPSTPALMGLGLAGLLISKRRRQRA
;
A
#
# COMPACT_ATOMS: atom_id res chain seq x y z
N MET A 1 -5.54 7.63 -49.94
CA MET A 1 -4.29 7.38 -49.19
C MET A 1 -4.58 7.61 -47.72
N PHE A 2 -4.87 6.53 -46.98
CA PHE A 2 -5.14 6.60 -45.54
C PHE A 2 -3.82 6.41 -44.80
N MET A 3 -3.34 7.48 -44.14
CA MET A 3 -2.21 7.36 -43.22
C MET A 3 -2.72 6.71 -41.94
N ALA A 4 -2.28 5.47 -41.69
CA ALA A 4 -2.42 4.83 -40.39
C ALA A 4 -1.49 5.57 -39.41
N VAL A 5 -2.07 6.44 -38.59
CA VAL A 5 -1.40 6.99 -37.41
C VAL A 5 -1.26 5.82 -36.43
N GLY A 6 -0.03 5.30 -36.29
CA GLY A 6 0.27 4.31 -35.27
C GLY A 6 -0.03 4.92 -33.90
N LEU A 7 -0.97 4.30 -33.17
CA LEU A 7 -1.20 4.58 -31.77
C LEU A 7 0.12 4.31 -31.03
N ALA A 8 0.75 5.37 -30.52
CA ALA A 8 1.89 5.21 -29.62
C ALA A 8 1.36 4.49 -28.37
N HIS A 9 1.75 3.22 -28.21
CA HIS A 9 1.55 2.53 -26.94
C HIS A 9 2.40 3.26 -25.90
N ALA A 10 1.76 3.75 -24.84
CA ALA A 10 2.44 4.19 -23.64
C ALA A 10 3.24 3.00 -23.08
N SER A 11 4.57 3.07 -23.16
CA SER A 11 5.45 2.06 -22.56
C SER A 11 5.56 2.33 -21.07
N SER A 12 5.25 1.32 -20.26
CA SER A 12 5.48 1.35 -18.81
C SER A 12 6.72 0.54 -18.44
N VAL A 13 7.42 0.97 -17.40
CA VAL A 13 8.51 0.21 -16.79
C VAL A 13 8.16 -0.12 -15.34
N THR A 14 8.38 -1.37 -14.93
CA THR A 14 8.23 -1.79 -13.54
C THR A 14 9.59 -1.85 -12.86
N ILE A 15 9.74 -1.10 -11.78
CA ILE A 15 10.94 -1.07 -10.94
C ILE A 15 10.66 -1.87 -9.67
N PRO A 16 11.37 -2.98 -9.42
CA PRO A 16 11.24 -3.72 -8.16
C PRO A 16 11.87 -2.95 -7.00
N ALA A 17 11.32 -3.13 -5.81
CA ALA A 17 11.83 -2.49 -4.59
C ALA A 17 13.22 -3.02 -4.21
N GLY A 18 14.04 -2.14 -3.63
CA GLY A 18 15.40 -2.47 -3.18
C GLY A 18 16.44 -2.68 -4.29
N ALA A 19 16.05 -2.61 -5.57
CA ALA A 19 16.99 -2.65 -6.70
C ALA A 19 17.07 -1.28 -7.37
N GLN A 20 18.27 -0.90 -7.80
CA GLN A 20 18.45 0.29 -8.64
C GLN A 20 18.08 -0.03 -10.08
N TYR A 21 17.28 0.84 -10.69
CA TYR A 21 16.94 0.78 -12.09
C TYR A 21 17.91 1.65 -12.91
N TYR A 22 18.36 1.16 -14.07
CA TYR A 22 19.37 1.82 -14.90
C TYR A 22 18.93 2.02 -16.36
N GLY A 23 17.62 2.05 -16.63
CA GLY A 23 17.09 2.40 -17.95
C GLY A 23 16.71 3.88 -18.03
N ALA A 24 16.83 4.48 -19.21
CA ALA A 24 16.29 5.82 -19.45
C ALA A 24 14.76 5.83 -19.24
N PRO A 25 14.17 6.88 -18.65
CA PRO A 25 14.80 8.07 -18.04
C PRO A 25 15.16 7.93 -16.53
N TYR A 26 15.03 6.76 -15.93
CA TYR A 26 15.06 6.53 -14.46
C TYR A 26 16.38 5.91 -13.96
N TYR A 27 17.52 6.43 -14.42
CA TYR A 27 18.81 5.95 -13.96
C TYR A 27 18.96 6.11 -12.44
N GLY A 28 19.51 5.11 -11.75
CA GLY A 28 19.76 5.11 -10.31
C GLY A 28 18.51 5.07 -9.42
N THR A 29 17.30 5.14 -9.98
CA THR A 29 16.05 5.13 -9.20
C THR A 29 15.92 3.81 -8.42
N SER A 30 15.78 3.91 -7.10
CA SER A 30 15.40 2.81 -6.24
C SER A 30 14.05 3.09 -5.59
N ILE A 31 13.25 2.05 -5.44
CA ILE A 31 11.94 2.13 -4.78
C ILE A 31 12.08 1.52 -3.40
N ASN A 32 11.90 2.34 -2.37
CA ASN A 32 11.80 1.92 -0.98
C ASN A 32 10.62 2.69 -0.36
N GLY A 33 9.72 1.99 0.34
CA GLY A 33 8.58 2.64 0.95
C GLY A 33 7.57 1.68 1.54
N VAL A 34 6.58 2.29 2.20
CA VAL A 34 5.48 1.57 2.85
C VAL A 34 4.17 2.16 2.35
N SER A 35 3.22 1.27 2.08
CA SER A 35 1.83 1.59 1.82
C SER A 35 1.02 1.34 3.09
N THR A 36 0.37 2.37 3.60
CA THR A 36 -0.46 2.30 4.80
C THR A 36 -1.93 2.38 4.43
N LEU A 37 -2.66 1.27 4.62
CA LEU A 37 -4.12 1.25 4.57
C LEU A 37 -4.67 1.63 5.94
N SER A 38 -5.47 2.68 6.02
CA SER A 38 -6.20 3.09 7.23
C SER A 38 -7.68 2.92 6.99
N LEU A 39 -8.36 2.12 7.81
CA LEU A 39 -9.79 1.87 7.68
C LEU A 39 -10.61 3.05 8.19
N SER A 40 -11.73 3.33 7.52
CA SER A 40 -12.64 4.41 7.90
C SER A 40 -13.45 4.07 9.17
N PRO A 41 -14.01 5.08 9.86
CA PRO A 41 -14.94 4.86 10.96
C PRO A 41 -16.13 3.95 10.59
N ASP A 42 -16.65 4.05 9.36
CA ASP A 42 -17.75 3.19 8.87
C ASP A 42 -17.35 1.71 8.86
N VAL A 43 -16.10 1.42 8.45
CA VAL A 43 -15.56 0.07 8.50
C VAL A 43 -15.36 -0.38 9.94
N LEU A 44 -14.83 0.47 10.82
CA LEU A 44 -14.64 0.12 12.23
C LEU A 44 -15.97 -0.25 12.91
N MET A 45 -17.01 0.56 12.72
CA MET A 45 -18.37 0.25 13.20
C MET A 45 -18.89 -1.08 12.64
N THR A 46 -18.63 -1.35 11.36
CA THR A 46 -19.04 -2.61 10.74
C THR A 46 -18.28 -3.81 11.33
N LEU A 47 -16.97 -3.67 11.59
CA LEU A 47 -16.18 -4.69 12.26
C LEU A 47 -16.70 -4.98 13.67
N ASP A 48 -17.17 -3.96 14.39
CA ASP A 48 -17.79 -4.10 15.71
C ASP A 48 -19.16 -4.81 15.64
N ILE A 49 -20.00 -4.46 14.66
CA ILE A 49 -21.29 -5.14 14.42
C ILE A 49 -21.07 -6.63 14.10
N ILE A 50 -20.10 -6.93 13.24
CA ILE A 50 -19.77 -8.31 12.84
C ILE A 50 -18.96 -9.03 13.93
N GLN A 51 -18.39 -8.29 14.90
CA GLN A 51 -17.47 -8.75 15.93
C GLN A 51 -16.25 -9.47 15.35
N THR A 52 -15.69 -8.89 14.30
CA THR A 52 -14.54 -9.44 13.60
C THR A 52 -13.27 -9.15 14.39
N SER A 53 -12.33 -10.10 14.46
CA SER A 53 -10.96 -9.84 14.92
C SER A 53 -10.06 -9.53 13.73
N VAL A 54 -9.10 -8.62 13.91
CA VAL A 54 -8.19 -8.17 12.86
C VAL A 54 -6.75 -8.38 13.31
N THR A 55 -5.94 -9.03 12.48
CA THR A 55 -4.50 -9.24 12.70
C THR A 55 -3.72 -8.98 11.41
N SER A 56 -2.42 -8.74 11.50
CA SER A 56 -1.57 -8.64 10.31
C SER A 56 -1.42 -9.97 9.57
N TYR A 57 -1.05 -9.89 8.30
CA TYR A 57 -0.71 -11.02 7.45
C TYR A 57 0.57 -10.75 6.66
N GLY A 58 1.42 -11.78 6.51
CA GLY A 58 2.62 -11.71 5.70
C GLY A 58 3.63 -10.67 6.22
N ALA A 59 4.19 -9.88 5.31
CA ALA A 59 5.21 -8.86 5.62
C ALA A 59 4.64 -7.54 6.17
N ALA A 60 3.32 -7.43 6.34
CA ALA A 60 2.67 -6.22 6.82
C ALA A 60 2.64 -6.13 8.36
N ALA A 61 2.66 -4.90 8.87
CA ALA A 61 2.47 -4.58 10.27
C ALA A 61 1.10 -3.90 10.47
N ALA A 62 0.26 -4.48 11.32
CA ALA A 62 -1.05 -3.89 11.65
C ALA A 62 -0.98 -3.16 13.00
N SER A 63 -1.56 -1.97 13.07
CA SER A 63 -1.87 -1.25 14.30
C SER A 63 -3.38 -1.34 14.51
N VAL A 64 -3.78 -2.01 15.58
CA VAL A 64 -5.17 -2.29 15.92
C VAL A 64 -5.40 -1.80 17.34
N MET A 65 -6.23 -0.77 17.48
CA MET A 65 -6.58 -0.20 18.79
C MET A 65 -8.07 -0.31 19.06
N LYS A 66 -8.38 -0.53 20.33
CA LYS A 66 -9.74 -0.58 20.86
C LYS A 66 -9.86 0.33 22.07
N ASP A 67 -11.07 0.82 22.32
CA ASP A 67 -11.38 1.55 23.55
C ASP A 67 -11.54 0.60 24.75
N SER A 68 -11.91 1.18 25.91
CA SER A 68 -12.15 0.41 27.15
C SER A 68 -13.32 -0.58 27.04
N ASP A 69 -14.24 -0.33 26.13
CA ASP A 69 -15.46 -1.11 25.94
C ASP A 69 -15.25 -2.23 24.88
N GLY A 70 -14.10 -2.23 24.21
CA GLY A 70 -13.68 -3.25 23.25
C GLY A 70 -14.06 -2.95 21.80
N PHE A 71 -14.48 -1.72 21.49
CA PHE A 71 -14.81 -1.26 20.14
C PHE A 71 -13.59 -0.71 19.41
N TYR A 72 -13.57 -0.83 18.08
CA TYR A 72 -12.44 -0.39 17.28
C TYR A 72 -12.33 1.13 17.23
N THR A 73 -11.18 1.66 17.63
CA THR A 73 -10.84 3.09 17.48
C THR A 73 -9.85 3.33 16.36
N GLN A 74 -9.06 2.31 16.01
CA GLN A 74 -8.13 2.37 14.89
C GLN A 74 -7.87 0.97 14.34
N VAL A 75 -7.85 0.86 13.01
CA VAL A 75 -7.25 -0.26 12.29
C VAL A 75 -6.46 0.32 11.11
N SER A 76 -5.15 0.14 11.13
CA SER A 76 -4.26 0.54 10.05
C SER A 76 -3.21 -0.51 9.76
N VAL A 77 -2.78 -0.64 8.51
CA VAL A 77 -1.93 -1.72 8.01
C VAL A 77 -0.84 -1.14 7.15
N ALA A 78 0.40 -1.27 7.60
CA ALA A 78 1.60 -0.86 6.88
C ALA A 78 2.19 -2.07 6.14
N ALA A 79 2.08 -2.08 4.81
CA ALA A 79 2.64 -3.10 3.94
C ALA A 79 3.83 -2.54 3.14
N PRO A 80 4.98 -3.25 3.09
CA PRO A 80 6.10 -2.82 2.26
C PRO A 80 5.74 -2.80 0.77
N ILE A 81 6.19 -1.76 0.07
CA ILE A 81 6.08 -1.66 -1.39
C ILE A 81 7.09 -2.64 -2.02
N THR A 82 6.64 -3.45 -2.96
CA THR A 82 7.47 -4.45 -3.66
C THR A 82 7.82 -4.05 -5.08
N SER A 83 6.99 -3.24 -5.74
CA SER A 83 7.31 -2.64 -7.04
C SER A 83 6.47 -1.41 -7.31
N VAL A 84 6.99 -0.56 -8.19
CA VAL A 84 6.28 0.61 -8.74
C VAL A 84 6.45 0.57 -10.26
N SER A 85 5.35 0.78 -10.99
CA SER A 85 5.41 0.95 -12.44
C SER A 85 5.22 2.41 -12.81
N LEU A 86 6.07 2.90 -13.71
CA LEU A 86 6.10 4.28 -14.19
C LEU A 86 5.80 4.31 -15.69
N ASP A 87 5.11 5.35 -16.14
CA ASP A 87 4.98 5.65 -17.57
C ASP A 87 6.30 6.24 -18.08
N THR A 88 6.89 5.67 -19.13
CA THR A 88 8.21 6.11 -19.61
C THR A 88 8.20 7.46 -20.34
N GLN A 89 7.03 8.00 -20.70
CA GLN A 89 6.89 9.30 -21.36
C GLN A 89 6.50 10.41 -20.39
N SER A 90 5.46 10.22 -19.59
CA SER A 90 4.96 11.24 -18.65
C SER A 90 5.65 11.21 -17.29
N THR A 91 6.34 10.11 -16.97
CA THR A 91 6.95 9.86 -15.67
C THR A 91 5.98 9.72 -14.50
N ASP A 92 4.69 9.58 -14.80
CA ASP A 92 3.69 9.34 -13.78
C ASP A 92 3.77 7.91 -13.24
N ILE A 93 3.40 7.77 -11.96
CA ILE A 93 3.17 6.46 -11.37
C ILE A 93 1.89 5.88 -11.97
N VAL A 94 1.99 4.67 -12.52
CA VAL A 94 0.88 3.95 -13.13
C VAL A 94 0.37 2.86 -12.20
N SER A 95 1.28 2.15 -11.52
CA SER A 95 0.90 1.14 -10.54
C SER A 95 1.87 0.99 -9.39
N VAL A 96 1.36 0.47 -8.26
CA VAL A 96 2.16 0.17 -7.06
C VAL A 96 1.72 -1.16 -6.48
N ALA A 97 2.68 -2.06 -6.26
CA ALA A 97 2.45 -3.35 -5.62
C ALA A 97 3.02 -3.37 -4.19
N THR A 98 2.35 -4.10 -3.30
CA THR A 98 2.76 -4.30 -1.91
C THR A 98 2.82 -5.79 -1.56
N ALA A 99 3.45 -6.13 -0.44
CA ALA A 99 3.41 -7.48 0.13
C ALA A 99 2.81 -7.50 1.54
N GLY A 100 1.95 -8.48 1.80
CA GLY A 100 1.25 -8.62 3.08
C GLY A 100 -0.07 -7.82 3.15
N GLY A 101 -0.72 -7.89 4.30
CA GLY A 101 -1.99 -7.19 4.56
C GLY A 101 -2.60 -7.56 5.90
N ILE A 102 -3.90 -7.87 5.92
CA ILE A 102 -4.65 -8.23 7.13
C ILE A 102 -5.44 -9.52 6.97
N VAL A 103 -5.60 -10.21 8.10
CA VAL A 103 -6.60 -11.26 8.30
C VAL A 103 -7.73 -10.72 9.15
N MET A 104 -8.95 -10.95 8.69
CA MET A 104 -10.19 -10.70 9.40
C MET A 104 -10.83 -12.05 9.74
N THR A 105 -11.20 -12.28 11.00
CA THR A 105 -11.89 -13.51 11.42
C THR A 105 -13.20 -13.16 12.12
N ALA A 106 -14.31 -13.63 11.57
CA ALA A 106 -15.64 -13.40 12.11
C ALA A 106 -16.14 -14.67 12.83
N PRO A 107 -16.63 -14.56 14.09
CA PRO A 107 -17.31 -15.66 14.76
C PRO A 107 -18.71 -15.90 14.21
N ALA A 108 -19.26 -17.09 14.43
CA ALA A 108 -20.66 -17.36 14.13
C ALA A 108 -21.57 -16.58 15.09
N ARG A 109 -22.48 -15.79 14.53
CA ARG A 109 -23.43 -14.95 15.27
C ARG A 109 -24.80 -15.00 14.61
N LYS A 110 -25.82 -15.32 15.40
CA LYS A 110 -27.20 -15.41 14.92
C LYS A 110 -27.59 -14.13 14.16
N SER A 111 -28.14 -14.30 12.97
CA SER A 111 -28.57 -13.21 12.06
C SER A 111 -27.45 -12.34 11.45
N VAL A 112 -26.22 -12.39 11.97
CA VAL A 112 -25.08 -11.58 11.48
C VAL A 112 -24.19 -12.37 10.53
N GLY A 113 -23.78 -13.59 10.90
CA GLY A 113 -22.88 -14.41 10.08
C GLY A 113 -22.76 -15.85 10.57
N SER A 114 -22.45 -16.78 9.66
CA SER A 114 -22.11 -18.17 9.99
C SER A 114 -20.68 -18.33 10.51
N GLY A 115 -19.91 -17.25 10.55
CA GLY A 115 -18.49 -17.24 10.82
C GLY A 115 -17.65 -17.47 9.56
N GLY A 116 -16.37 -17.13 9.64
CA GLY A 116 -15.45 -17.25 8.52
C GLY A 116 -14.19 -16.43 8.71
N SER A 117 -13.36 -16.41 7.69
CA SER A 117 -12.16 -15.58 7.64
C SER A 117 -11.97 -15.00 6.26
N LEU A 118 -11.33 -13.84 6.22
CA LEU A 118 -10.90 -13.17 5.01
C LEU A 118 -9.52 -12.58 5.24
N THR A 119 -8.55 -13.03 4.46
CA THR A 119 -7.28 -12.33 4.30
C THR A 119 -7.34 -11.45 3.08
N VAL A 120 -6.97 -10.18 3.24
CA VAL A 120 -6.71 -9.24 2.14
C VAL A 120 -5.22 -8.95 2.15
N THR A 121 -4.52 -9.33 1.09
CA THR A 121 -3.06 -9.20 1.00
C THR A 121 -2.63 -8.82 -0.42
N ASP A 122 -1.38 -8.38 -0.55
CA ASP A 122 -0.69 -8.16 -1.83
C ASP A 122 -1.47 -7.22 -2.74
N LEU A 123 -1.63 -5.98 -2.26
CA LEU A 123 -2.35 -4.95 -3.00
C LEU A 123 -1.58 -4.56 -4.26
N ASN A 124 -2.29 -4.40 -5.36
CA ASN A 124 -1.80 -3.80 -6.58
C ASN A 124 -2.72 -2.64 -6.95
N VAL A 125 -2.22 -1.43 -6.79
CA VAL A 125 -2.95 -0.20 -7.12
C VAL A 125 -2.72 0.11 -8.58
N ASP A 126 -3.79 0.16 -9.36
CA ASP A 126 -3.82 0.65 -10.73
C ASP A 126 -4.38 2.08 -10.74
N LEU A 127 -3.50 3.04 -10.97
CA LEU A 127 -3.83 4.47 -10.96
C LEU A 127 -4.46 4.92 -12.28
N ALA A 128 -4.21 4.21 -13.38
CA ALA A 128 -4.81 4.51 -14.67
C ALA A 128 -6.31 4.19 -14.66
N ASN A 129 -6.68 3.02 -14.11
CA ASN A 129 -8.06 2.59 -14.00
C ASN A 129 -8.74 3.01 -12.68
N LYS A 130 -7.97 3.59 -11.73
CA LYS A 130 -8.43 3.94 -10.38
C LYS A 130 -9.01 2.74 -9.63
N GLN A 131 -8.30 1.62 -9.67
CA GLN A 131 -8.71 0.38 -9.04
C GLN A 131 -7.60 -0.16 -8.14
N VAL A 132 -7.99 -0.80 -7.04
CA VAL A 132 -7.08 -1.54 -6.18
C VAL A 132 -7.43 -3.01 -6.29
N TYR A 133 -6.47 -3.77 -6.80
CA TYR A 133 -6.52 -5.21 -6.85
C TYR A 133 -5.88 -5.79 -5.59
N ALA A 134 -6.34 -6.97 -5.17
CA ALA A 134 -5.81 -7.66 -4.02
C ALA A 134 -5.83 -9.18 -4.25
N THR A 135 -4.99 -9.88 -3.50
CA THR A 135 -5.16 -11.30 -3.26
C THR A 135 -6.08 -11.50 -2.06
N LEU A 136 -7.14 -12.28 -2.26
CA LEU A 136 -8.10 -12.65 -1.22
C LEU A 136 -7.90 -14.12 -0.85
N ILE A 137 -7.76 -14.40 0.44
CA ILE A 137 -7.79 -15.78 0.95
C ILE A 137 -9.01 -15.88 1.87
N GLY A 138 -10.08 -16.49 1.36
CA GLY A 138 -11.39 -16.47 1.99
C GLY A 138 -11.87 -17.84 2.46
N GLY A 139 -12.55 -17.86 3.60
CA GLY A 139 -13.33 -19.00 4.07
C GLY A 139 -14.58 -19.26 3.22
N ASN A 140 -15.46 -20.16 3.70
CA ASN A 140 -16.79 -20.39 3.11
C ASN A 140 -16.78 -20.69 1.58
N GLY A 141 -15.76 -21.43 1.14
CA GLY A 141 -15.62 -21.88 -0.26
C GLY A 141 -15.02 -20.84 -1.21
N VAL A 142 -14.53 -19.70 -0.73
CA VAL A 142 -13.87 -18.70 -1.59
C VAL A 142 -12.45 -19.13 -1.98
N GLY A 143 -11.68 -19.69 -1.03
CA GLY A 143 -10.31 -20.11 -1.28
C GLY A 143 -9.37 -18.94 -1.56
N THR A 144 -8.27 -19.20 -2.29
CA THR A 144 -7.31 -18.16 -2.70
C THR A 144 -7.66 -17.63 -4.09
N LEU A 145 -7.90 -16.33 -4.18
CA LEU A 145 -8.17 -15.61 -5.42
C LEU A 145 -7.14 -14.50 -5.58
N ASN A 146 -6.40 -14.53 -6.69
CA ASN A 146 -5.37 -13.54 -6.97
C ASN A 146 -5.93 -12.42 -7.86
N ASN A 147 -5.42 -11.20 -7.67
CA ASN A 147 -5.70 -10.05 -8.54
C ASN A 147 -7.21 -9.75 -8.71
N ILE A 148 -7.95 -9.80 -7.61
CA ILE A 148 -9.37 -9.43 -7.58
C ILE A 148 -9.48 -7.91 -7.44
N ALA A 149 -10.27 -7.26 -8.31
CA ALA A 149 -10.59 -5.85 -8.18
C ALA A 149 -11.40 -5.62 -6.91
N LEU A 150 -10.74 -5.20 -5.83
CA LEU A 150 -11.35 -5.09 -4.52
C LEU A 150 -12.02 -3.73 -4.33
N TRP A 151 -11.28 -2.66 -4.59
CA TRP A 151 -11.78 -1.29 -4.42
C TRP A 151 -11.70 -0.48 -5.70
N ASN A 152 -12.69 0.39 -5.92
CA ASN A 152 -12.59 1.56 -6.77
C ASN A 152 -12.09 2.74 -5.94
N VAL A 153 -11.26 3.58 -6.54
CA VAL A 153 -10.68 4.77 -5.90
C VAL A 153 -11.43 6.01 -6.36
N GLY A 154 -11.95 6.80 -5.41
CA GLY A 154 -12.63 8.05 -5.69
C GLY A 154 -11.66 9.16 -6.13
N SER A 155 -10.61 9.38 -5.35
CA SER A 155 -9.61 10.42 -5.61
C SER A 155 -8.19 9.92 -5.35
N VAL A 156 -7.27 10.42 -6.17
CA VAL A 156 -5.83 10.21 -6.01
C VAL A 156 -5.22 11.59 -5.78
N THR A 157 -4.55 11.75 -4.65
CA THR A 157 -3.67 12.88 -4.37
C THR A 157 -2.26 12.36 -4.58
N SER A 158 -1.61 12.78 -5.65
CA SER A 158 -0.23 12.39 -5.93
C SER A 158 0.75 13.37 -5.28
N SER A 159 1.89 12.84 -4.87
CA SER A 159 3.13 13.63 -4.87
C SER A 159 3.85 13.35 -6.19
N GLY A 160 4.47 14.37 -6.77
CA GLY A 160 5.24 14.23 -8.01
C GLY A 160 6.50 13.39 -7.83
N LEU A 161 7.28 13.23 -8.89
CA LEU A 161 8.67 12.81 -8.74
C LEU A 161 9.50 13.99 -8.20
N ILE A 162 10.43 13.72 -7.28
CA ILE A 162 11.46 14.65 -6.85
C ILE A 162 12.78 14.28 -7.52
N THR A 163 13.62 15.25 -7.83
CA THR A 163 14.98 15.01 -8.32
C THR A 163 15.96 14.98 -7.15
N GLY A 164 16.95 14.09 -7.18
CA GLY A 164 18.03 14.02 -6.20
C GLY A 164 19.34 13.56 -6.83
N TYR A 165 20.44 13.68 -6.09
CA TYR A 165 21.78 13.49 -6.61
C TYR A 165 22.30 12.04 -6.44
N ASP A 166 22.68 11.35 -7.51
CA ASP A 166 23.46 10.09 -7.53
C ASP A 166 24.52 10.12 -8.64
N SER A 167 25.74 9.70 -8.31
CA SER A 167 26.89 9.61 -9.21
C SER A 167 26.72 8.68 -10.43
N HIS A 168 25.67 7.86 -10.47
CA HIS A 168 25.37 6.97 -11.59
C HIS A 168 24.35 7.56 -12.59
N CYS A 169 23.83 8.77 -12.32
CA CYS A 169 22.76 9.39 -13.10
C CYS A 169 23.29 10.38 -14.15
N GLY A 170 23.76 9.89 -15.29
CA GLY A 170 24.10 10.74 -16.45
C GLY A 170 25.09 11.88 -16.14
N PHE A 171 25.14 12.90 -17.01
CA PHE A 171 26.14 13.99 -16.90
C PHE A 171 25.91 14.93 -15.70
N TYR A 172 24.69 14.94 -15.13
CA TYR A 172 24.29 15.88 -14.07
C TYR A 172 24.06 15.23 -12.70
N ASN A 173 24.13 13.89 -12.61
CA ASN A 173 23.84 13.12 -11.42
C ASN A 173 22.42 13.31 -10.87
N ASP A 174 21.47 13.82 -11.66
CA ASP A 174 20.07 14.02 -11.24
C ASP A 174 19.24 12.77 -11.52
N CYS A 175 18.81 12.07 -10.48
CA CYS A 175 17.88 10.95 -10.56
C CYS A 175 16.49 11.37 -10.12
N LEU A 176 15.48 10.73 -10.70
CA LEU A 176 14.09 10.86 -10.26
C LEU A 176 13.82 9.88 -9.11
N TYR A 177 13.29 10.39 -8.01
CA TYR A 177 12.79 9.62 -6.87
C TYR A 177 11.30 9.85 -6.73
N VAL A 178 10.58 8.84 -6.25
CA VAL A 178 9.18 8.99 -5.88
C VAL A 178 9.11 9.87 -4.62
N ALA A 179 8.46 11.03 -4.72
CA ALA A 179 8.32 11.90 -3.56
C ALA A 179 7.45 11.23 -2.46
N PRO A 180 7.59 11.66 -1.20
CA PRO A 180 6.72 11.17 -0.15
C PRO A 180 5.29 11.65 -0.38
N GLY A 181 4.35 10.69 -0.38
CA GLY A 181 2.93 10.96 -0.16
C GLY A 181 2.07 10.88 -1.40
N MET A 182 1.69 9.66 -1.80
CA MET A 182 0.47 9.46 -2.58
C MET A 182 -0.63 8.97 -1.66
N THR A 183 -1.80 9.62 -1.69
CA THR A 183 -2.97 9.21 -0.90
C THR A 183 -4.14 8.92 -1.83
N LEU A 184 -4.64 7.69 -1.73
CA LEU A 184 -5.90 7.24 -2.32
C LEU A 184 -7.00 7.42 -1.28
N SER A 185 -8.13 8.01 -1.70
CA SER A 185 -9.29 8.24 -0.82
C SER A 185 -10.60 7.91 -1.53
N GLY A 186 -11.68 7.76 -0.76
CA GLY A 186 -12.97 7.35 -1.28
C GLY A 186 -12.92 5.92 -1.80
N LEU A 187 -12.33 5.01 -1.02
CA LEU A 187 -12.20 3.61 -1.38
C LEU A 187 -13.57 2.94 -1.28
N ARG A 188 -14.05 2.32 -2.36
CA ARG A 188 -15.38 1.69 -2.39
C ARG A 188 -15.26 0.29 -2.92
N LEU A 189 -15.86 -0.70 -2.24
CA LEU A 189 -15.85 -2.07 -2.75
C LEU A 189 -16.46 -2.13 -4.14
N THR A 190 -15.84 -2.92 -5.02
CA THR A 190 -16.50 -3.34 -6.25
C THR A 190 -17.64 -4.30 -5.93
N ALA A 191 -18.56 -4.52 -6.87
CA ALA A 191 -19.63 -5.50 -6.68
C ALA A 191 -19.09 -6.93 -6.45
N ASP A 192 -18.04 -7.30 -7.19
CA ASP A 192 -17.39 -8.61 -6.99
C ASP A 192 -16.66 -8.67 -5.64
N GLY A 193 -15.88 -7.63 -5.31
CA GLY A 193 -15.20 -7.51 -4.01
C GLY A 193 -16.18 -7.63 -2.84
N PHE A 194 -17.33 -6.95 -2.90
CA PHE A 194 -18.40 -7.09 -1.90
C PHE A 194 -18.87 -8.53 -1.75
N ASN A 195 -19.16 -9.21 -2.86
CA ASN A 195 -19.64 -10.60 -2.82
C ASN A 195 -18.58 -11.54 -2.23
N LYS A 196 -17.30 -11.38 -2.60
CA LYS A 196 -16.20 -12.19 -2.06
C LYS A 196 -15.98 -11.93 -0.58
N VAL A 197 -15.99 -10.68 -0.14
CA VAL A 197 -15.87 -10.30 1.27
C VAL A 197 -17.02 -10.89 2.09
N ALA A 198 -18.26 -10.66 1.64
CA ALA A 198 -19.46 -11.14 2.32
C ALA A 198 -19.50 -12.67 2.41
N GLN A 199 -19.13 -13.37 1.33
CA GLN A 199 -19.05 -14.82 1.32
C GLN A 199 -17.95 -15.31 2.26
N SER A 200 -16.74 -14.74 2.18
CA SER A 200 -15.56 -15.17 2.95
C SER A 200 -15.81 -15.10 4.46
N LEU A 201 -16.44 -14.02 4.93
CA LEU A 201 -16.83 -13.83 6.33
C LEU A 201 -18.14 -14.54 6.71
N GLY A 202 -18.82 -15.18 5.76
CA GLY A 202 -20.07 -15.91 5.99
C GLY A 202 -21.22 -14.99 6.41
N LEU A 203 -21.27 -13.76 5.88
CA LEU A 203 -22.23 -12.75 6.31
C LEU A 203 -23.66 -13.13 5.89
N LEU A 204 -24.58 -13.05 6.86
CA LEU A 204 -26.02 -13.16 6.66
C LEU A 204 -26.62 -11.76 6.41
N SER A 205 -27.95 -11.65 6.34
CA SER A 205 -28.63 -10.41 5.96
C SER A 205 -28.21 -9.18 6.77
N LEU A 206 -28.05 -9.30 8.10
CA LEU A 206 -27.65 -8.17 8.93
C LEU A 206 -26.17 -7.80 8.72
N GLY A 207 -25.28 -8.78 8.64
CA GLY A 207 -23.86 -8.54 8.34
C GLY A 207 -23.65 -7.94 6.96
N LYS A 208 -24.39 -8.42 5.95
CA LYS A 208 -24.41 -7.84 4.60
C LYS A 208 -24.90 -6.40 4.63
N SER A 209 -25.99 -6.12 5.35
CA SER A 209 -26.55 -4.78 5.51
C SER A 209 -25.55 -3.82 6.15
N ALA A 210 -24.80 -4.26 7.17
CA ALA A 210 -23.74 -3.46 7.77
C ALA A 210 -22.65 -3.13 6.74
N LEU A 211 -22.19 -4.13 5.98
CA LEU A 211 -21.21 -3.94 4.92
C LEU A 211 -21.71 -3.03 3.78
N THR A 212 -23.02 -3.04 3.48
CA THR A 212 -23.60 -2.17 2.43
C THR A 212 -23.71 -0.72 2.87
N GLY A 213 -23.72 -0.46 4.18
CA GLY A 213 -23.75 0.89 4.74
C GLY A 213 -22.43 1.64 4.61
N ILE A 214 -21.33 0.96 4.29
CA ILE A 214 -20.00 1.56 4.17
C ILE A 214 -19.92 2.35 2.87
N THR A 215 -19.72 3.67 3.00
CA THR A 215 -19.60 4.57 1.84
C THR A 215 -18.15 4.85 1.46
N ASP A 216 -17.23 4.74 2.42
CA ASP A 216 -15.79 4.83 2.24
C ASP A 216 -15.11 3.77 3.11
N PHE A 217 -14.18 3.02 2.53
CA PHE A 217 -13.37 2.02 3.23
C PHE A 217 -12.14 2.62 3.91
N GLY A 218 -11.84 3.89 3.62
CA GLY A 218 -10.75 4.65 4.23
C GLY A 218 -9.72 5.09 3.19
N THR A 219 -8.45 5.08 3.57
CA THR A 219 -7.38 5.65 2.74
C THR A 219 -6.19 4.73 2.62
N ILE A 220 -5.54 4.74 1.46
CA ILE A 220 -4.21 4.13 1.28
C ILE A 220 -3.22 5.27 1.08
N THR A 221 -2.26 5.39 1.99
CA THR A 221 -1.20 6.40 1.91
C THR A 221 0.15 5.74 1.70
N MET A 222 0.84 6.13 0.65
CA MET A 222 2.15 5.62 0.26
C MET A 222 3.20 6.69 0.56
N GLY A 223 4.24 6.29 1.29
CA GLY A 223 5.37 7.14 1.60
C GLY A 223 6.69 6.40 1.40
N ALA A 224 7.67 7.09 0.83
CA ALA A 224 9.05 6.69 0.98
C ALA A 224 9.39 6.80 2.47
N VAL A 225 9.96 5.75 3.05
CA VAL A 225 10.57 5.84 4.38
C VAL A 225 11.84 6.66 4.17
N PRO A 226 12.01 7.85 4.77
CA PRO A 226 13.29 8.52 4.75
C PRO A 226 14.27 7.58 5.43
N GLU A 227 15.19 7.00 4.68
CA GLU A 227 16.26 6.22 5.28
C GLU A 227 16.97 7.17 6.26
N PRO A 228 17.06 6.82 7.56
CA PRO A 228 17.60 7.73 8.55
C PRO A 228 19.10 7.92 8.28
N SER A 229 19.43 8.94 7.50
CA SER A 229 20.67 9.69 7.65
C SER A 229 21.96 8.86 7.62
N THR A 230 22.09 7.89 6.73
CA THR A 230 23.35 7.21 6.42
C THR A 230 24.54 8.19 6.23
N PRO A 231 24.39 9.36 5.56
CA PRO A 231 25.46 10.36 5.53
C PRO A 231 25.64 11.13 6.85
N ALA A 232 24.59 11.36 7.65
CA ALA A 232 24.73 12.10 8.92
C ALA A 232 25.32 11.23 10.04
N LEU A 233 24.99 9.93 10.09
CA LEU A 233 25.62 8.97 11.00
C LEU A 233 27.07 8.69 10.62
N MET A 234 27.41 8.63 9.33
CA MET A 234 28.81 8.58 8.90
C MET A 234 29.56 9.88 9.27
N GLY A 235 28.95 11.05 9.08
CA GLY A 235 29.53 12.33 9.46
C GLY A 235 29.78 12.48 10.97
N LEU A 236 28.80 12.07 11.80
CA LEU A 236 28.92 12.05 13.25
C LEU A 236 29.92 10.97 13.73
N GLY A 237 29.95 9.80 13.08
CA GLY A 237 30.92 8.74 13.36
C GLY A 237 32.36 9.19 13.09
N LEU A 238 32.60 9.88 11.97
CA LEU A 238 33.92 10.42 11.64
C LEU A 238 34.33 11.55 12.61
N ALA A 239 33.39 12.45 12.96
CA ALA A 239 33.64 13.50 13.94
C ALA A 239 33.97 12.93 15.33
N GLY A 240 33.26 11.88 15.77
CA GLY A 240 33.54 11.17 17.02
C GLY A 240 34.93 10.49 17.04
N LEU A 241 35.36 9.92 15.91
CA LEU A 241 36.71 9.34 15.77
C LEU A 241 37.81 10.41 15.82
N LEU A 242 37.60 11.59 15.23
CA LEU A 242 38.57 12.68 15.29
C LEU A 242 38.71 13.27 16.70
N ILE A 243 37.61 13.39 17.44
CA ILE A 243 37.61 13.86 18.84
C ILE A 243 38.29 12.85 19.77
N SER A 244 38.02 11.55 19.59
CA SER A 244 38.64 10.49 20.41
C SER A 244 40.15 10.35 20.16
N LYS A 245 40.62 10.52 18.92
CA LYS A 245 42.06 10.55 18.59
C LYS A 245 42.79 11.72 19.25
N ARG A 246 42.16 12.90 19.30
CA ARG A 246 42.72 14.10 19.94
C ARG A 246 42.82 13.99 21.46
N ARG A 247 41.93 13.20 22.09
CA ARG A 247 42.00 12.88 23.53
C ARG A 247 43.13 11.91 23.85
N ARG A 248 43.39 10.90 23.01
CA ARG A 248 44.50 9.94 23.21
C ARG A 248 45.90 10.53 22.97
N GLN A 249 46.01 11.64 22.25
CA GLN A 249 47.28 12.35 22.07
C GLN A 249 47.60 13.36 23.19
N ARG A 250 46.66 13.59 24.12
CA ARG A 250 46.81 14.52 25.25
C ARG A 250 46.84 13.82 26.62
N ALA A 251 46.80 12.49 26.65
CA ALA A 251 47.10 11.66 27.82
C ALA A 251 48.44 10.95 27.55
#